data_AF-A0A8C0P0F1-F1
#
_entry.id   AF-A0A8C0P0F1-F1
#
_cell.length_a   1.000
_cell.length_b   1.000
_cell.length_c   1.000
_cell.angle_alpha   90.00
_cell.angle_beta   90.00
_cell.angle_gamma   90.00
#
_symmetry.space_group_name_H-M   'P 1'
#
loop_
_entity.id
_entity.type
_entity.pdbx_description
1 polymer ?
#
loop_
_entity_poly.entity_id
_entity_poly.type
_entity_poly.pdbx_seq_one_letter_code
_entity_poly.pdbx_strand_id
1 'polypeptide(L)'
;MAATILTGFPLLCVCLLLTSGFAEAGKLLVVPMDGSHWFTMRLVVEQLIQRGHELVLIIPEVSWQLGKSSNFTVKTYSTTYNLEELNQMFKNFSYSQWKTQQQSSLFLVLSPLKDSLEHLFLHCKNLFSDPKLVEYIKESSFDAVFLDPFDVCGLIVAKYFSLPSVVFTRGLFCHFFEESTQCPSPLSYVPRPFSMLSDAMSFRERVRNHIFHLEEHLFCHYFLKTPLEVASEILQTAVTPYDLYSHTSIWLLRADFVLDYPKPVMPNMVFIGGINCQEGKTLPKEFEAYVNASGEHGIVVFSLGSMVSDIPEKKAMEIADALGKIPQTVLWRYTGTPPPNLSKNTILVKWLPQNDLLGHPKARAFITHSGSHGIYEGICNGVPMVMLPLFGDQMDNAKRMETRGAGVTLNVLEMTSEDLANALKAVINDKSYKENIMHLSRLHKDRPIEPLDLAVFWVEFVMRHKGAPHLRPAAHDLTWYQYHSLDVIGFLLAVVLGVVFITYKCCAFGCRKCFGKKGRVKKPHKSKAH
;
A
#
# COMPACT_ATOMS: atom_id res chain seq x y z
N MET A 1 -32.43 -12.14 -68.24
CA MET A 1 -31.58 -11.17 -67.50
C MET A 1 -32.47 -10.45 -66.50
N ALA A 2 -32.40 -10.84 -65.23
CA ALA A 2 -33.00 -10.08 -64.14
C ALA A 2 -31.99 -10.16 -62.98
N ALA A 3 -31.43 -9.01 -62.64
CA ALA A 3 -30.44 -8.84 -61.59
C ALA A 3 -31.14 -8.89 -60.23
N THR A 4 -30.92 -9.97 -59.48
CA THR A 4 -31.24 -10.03 -58.05
C THR A 4 -30.08 -9.41 -57.29
N ILE A 5 -30.24 -8.12 -57.00
CA ILE A 5 -29.28 -7.27 -56.30
C ILE A 5 -29.15 -7.74 -54.84
N LEU A 6 -27.90 -7.93 -54.40
CA LEU A 6 -27.50 -8.07 -52.99
C LEU A 6 -27.95 -6.83 -52.18
N THR A 7 -29.16 -6.82 -51.63
CA THR A 7 -29.63 -5.75 -50.75
C THR A 7 -29.49 -6.09 -49.25
N GLY A 8 -29.13 -7.33 -48.90
CA GLY A 8 -29.01 -7.78 -47.51
C GLY A 8 -27.65 -7.57 -46.84
N PHE A 9 -26.56 -7.49 -47.62
CA PHE A 9 -25.20 -7.39 -47.08
C PHE A 9 -24.87 -6.04 -46.40
N PRO A 10 -25.27 -4.87 -46.93
CA PRO A 10 -24.94 -3.60 -46.28
C PRO A 10 -25.73 -3.37 -44.98
N LEU A 11 -26.96 -3.86 -44.88
CA LEU A 11 -27.75 -3.77 -43.65
C LEU A 11 -27.14 -4.62 -42.52
N LEU A 12 -26.63 -5.82 -42.84
CA LEU A 12 -25.99 -6.69 -41.86
C LEU A 12 -24.69 -6.07 -41.31
N CYS A 13 -23.89 -5.42 -42.16
CA CYS A 13 -22.68 -4.70 -41.75
C CYS A 13 -23.01 -3.46 -40.89
N VAL A 14 -24.08 -2.71 -41.21
CA VAL A 14 -24.52 -1.56 -40.41
C VAL A 14 -25.07 -2.01 -39.06
N CYS A 15 -25.81 -3.12 -38.99
CA CYS A 15 -26.25 -3.70 -37.73
C CYS A 15 -25.06 -4.22 -36.89
N LEU A 16 -24.05 -4.85 -37.51
CA LEU A 16 -22.84 -5.28 -36.81
C LEU A 16 -22.03 -4.10 -36.24
N LEU A 17 -21.94 -2.99 -36.98
CA LEU A 17 -21.32 -1.74 -36.53
C LEU A 17 -22.11 -1.02 -35.42
N LEU A 18 -23.43 -1.19 -35.37
CA LEU A 18 -24.29 -0.65 -34.31
C LEU A 18 -24.36 -1.58 -33.08
N THR A 19 -24.03 -2.86 -33.22
CA THR A 19 -23.93 -3.83 -32.10
C THR A 19 -22.57 -3.86 -31.42
N SER A 20 -21.52 -3.35 -32.08
CA SER A 20 -20.32 -2.91 -31.37
C SER A 20 -20.73 -1.70 -30.55
N GLY A 21 -21.08 -1.91 -29.27
CA GLY A 21 -21.36 -0.83 -28.34
C GLY A 21 -20.27 0.25 -28.48
N PHE A 22 -20.68 1.51 -28.45
CA PHE A 22 -19.76 2.64 -28.51
C PHE A 22 -18.58 2.37 -27.58
N ALA A 23 -17.41 2.11 -28.15
CA ALA A 23 -16.18 2.02 -27.38
C ALA A 23 -15.92 3.44 -26.87
N GLU A 24 -16.36 3.71 -25.64
CA GLU A 24 -16.18 5.01 -25.00
C GLU A 24 -14.72 5.12 -24.57
N ALA A 25 -13.88 5.53 -25.51
CA ALA A 25 -12.47 5.83 -25.29
C ALA A 25 -12.36 7.11 -24.46
N GLY A 26 -12.24 6.97 -23.14
CA GLY A 26 -11.92 8.10 -22.28
C GLY A 26 -10.44 8.47 -22.29
N LYS A 27 -10.15 9.67 -21.78
CA LYS A 27 -8.82 10.28 -21.70
C LYS A 27 -8.36 10.40 -20.25
N LEU A 28 -7.27 9.72 -19.91
CA LEU A 28 -6.80 9.56 -18.53
C LEU A 28 -5.44 10.22 -18.31
N LEU A 29 -5.35 11.04 -17.28
CA LEU A 29 -4.09 11.60 -16.81
C LEU A 29 -3.44 10.62 -15.84
N VAL A 30 -2.18 10.28 -16.05
CA VAL A 30 -1.44 9.34 -15.20
C VAL A 30 -0.30 10.05 -14.49
N VAL A 31 -0.31 10.01 -13.16
CA VAL A 31 0.75 10.59 -12.31
C VAL A 31 1.36 9.47 -11.46
N PRO A 32 2.40 8.78 -11.95
CA PRO A 32 2.97 7.62 -11.28
C PRO A 32 4.03 8.00 -10.24
N MET A 33 4.26 7.10 -9.29
CA MET A 33 5.45 7.11 -8.43
C MET A 33 6.57 6.29 -9.09
N ASP A 34 7.79 6.83 -9.10
CA ASP A 34 8.97 6.17 -9.65
C ASP A 34 9.39 4.93 -8.81
N GLY A 35 10.32 4.14 -9.34
CA GLY A 35 10.83 2.93 -8.70
C GLY A 35 9.85 1.77 -8.81
N SER A 36 9.76 0.95 -7.76
CA SER A 36 8.99 -0.30 -7.79
C SER A 36 7.48 -0.09 -7.97
N HIS A 37 6.94 1.05 -7.53
CA HIS A 37 5.51 1.39 -7.62
C HIS A 37 5.03 1.36 -9.08
N TRP A 38 5.85 1.89 -9.98
CA TRP A 38 5.56 1.95 -11.41
C TRP A 38 5.36 0.57 -12.05
N PHE A 39 6.10 -0.47 -11.64
CA PHE A 39 6.07 -1.76 -12.35
C PHE A 39 4.68 -2.38 -12.43
N THR A 40 3.91 -2.33 -11.34
CA THR A 40 2.52 -2.84 -11.33
C THR A 40 1.51 -1.83 -11.88
N MET A 41 1.74 -0.53 -11.67
CA MET A 41 0.86 0.50 -12.21
C MET A 41 0.88 0.51 -13.73
N ARG A 42 2.07 0.28 -14.33
CA ARG A 42 2.28 0.16 -15.77
C ARG A 42 1.40 -0.92 -16.41
N LEU A 43 1.15 -2.04 -15.71
CA LEU A 43 0.28 -3.11 -16.24
C LEU A 43 -1.15 -2.59 -16.47
N VAL A 44 -1.67 -1.80 -15.54
CA VAL A 44 -3.00 -1.18 -15.67
C VAL A 44 -3.01 -0.18 -16.82
N VAL A 45 -1.97 0.67 -16.91
CA VAL A 45 -1.79 1.64 -18.00
C VAL A 45 -1.76 0.96 -19.37
N GLU A 46 -0.95 -0.09 -19.53
CA GLU A 46 -0.83 -0.85 -20.78
C GLU A 46 -2.16 -1.52 -21.14
N GLN A 47 -2.89 -2.07 -20.17
CA GLN A 47 -4.18 -2.70 -20.42
C GLN A 47 -5.26 -1.70 -20.82
N LEU A 48 -5.28 -0.49 -20.24
CA LEU A 48 -6.20 0.58 -20.63
C LEU A 48 -5.93 1.08 -22.06
N ILE A 49 -4.67 1.19 -22.45
CA ILE A 49 -4.30 1.56 -23.83
C ILE A 49 -4.77 0.49 -24.82
N GLN A 50 -4.59 -0.79 -24.50
CA GLN A 50 -5.09 -1.90 -25.33
C GLN A 50 -6.62 -1.88 -25.49
N ARG A 51 -7.34 -1.28 -24.53
CA ARG A 51 -8.79 -1.09 -24.56
C ARG A 51 -9.23 0.20 -25.26
N GLY A 52 -8.28 0.96 -25.83
CA GLY A 52 -8.54 2.11 -26.68
C GLY A 52 -8.54 3.47 -25.97
N HIS A 53 -8.18 3.53 -24.68
CA HIS A 53 -8.12 4.79 -23.94
C HIS A 53 -6.90 5.64 -24.33
N GLU A 54 -7.08 6.97 -24.34
CA GLU A 54 -5.97 7.93 -24.51
C GLU A 54 -5.34 8.20 -23.14
N LEU A 55 -4.09 7.76 -22.95
CA LEU A 55 -3.35 7.97 -21.69
C LEU A 55 -2.21 8.96 -21.89
N VAL A 56 -2.11 9.92 -20.96
CA VAL A 56 -1.00 10.86 -20.89
C VAL A 56 -0.31 10.72 -19.53
N LEU A 57 0.95 10.30 -19.57
CA LEU A 57 1.79 10.23 -18.38
C LEU A 57 2.51 11.56 -18.17
N ILE A 58 2.44 12.09 -16.95
CA ILE A 58 3.21 13.24 -16.52
C ILE A 58 4.31 12.76 -15.58
N ILE A 59 5.56 12.91 -15.98
CA ILE A 59 6.72 12.41 -15.22
C ILE A 59 7.85 13.43 -15.19
N PRO A 60 8.73 13.42 -14.18
CA PRO A 60 9.96 14.20 -14.23
C PRO A 60 10.86 13.74 -15.38
N GLU A 61 11.66 14.65 -15.95
CA GLU A 61 12.63 14.30 -17.00
C GLU A 61 13.74 13.34 -16.50
N VAL A 62 14.04 13.40 -15.20
CA VAL A 62 14.96 12.51 -14.49
C VAL A 62 14.16 11.50 -13.67
N SER A 63 14.33 10.21 -13.96
CA SER A 63 13.71 9.10 -13.23
C SER A 63 14.57 7.83 -13.27
N TRP A 64 14.35 6.91 -12.33
CA TRP A 64 14.96 5.59 -12.28
C TRP A 64 14.31 4.60 -13.25
N GLN A 65 12.97 4.54 -13.27
CA GLN A 65 12.21 3.47 -13.92
C GLN A 65 11.03 3.95 -14.78
N LEU A 66 10.67 5.23 -14.73
CA LEU A 66 9.57 5.82 -15.50
C LEU A 66 9.86 6.01 -17.00
N GLY A 67 10.95 5.42 -17.53
CA GLY A 67 11.47 5.68 -18.87
C GLY A 67 10.45 5.61 -20.02
N LYS A 68 10.81 6.23 -21.15
CA LYS A 68 9.95 6.38 -22.33
C LYS A 68 9.68 5.03 -23.01
N SER A 69 8.55 4.40 -22.69
CA SER A 69 7.98 3.34 -23.53
C SER A 69 7.38 3.97 -24.79
N SER A 70 7.42 3.26 -25.91
CA SER A 70 6.90 3.72 -27.20
C SER A 70 5.37 3.75 -27.29
N ASN A 71 4.67 3.20 -26.29
CA ASN A 71 3.25 2.84 -26.42
C ASN A 71 2.28 3.80 -25.71
N PHE A 72 2.75 4.89 -25.09
CA PHE A 72 1.90 5.92 -24.49
C PHE A 72 2.48 7.32 -24.62
N THR A 73 1.62 8.33 -24.54
CA THR A 73 2.03 9.74 -24.58
C THR A 73 2.67 10.12 -23.26
N VAL A 74 3.89 10.65 -23.32
CA VAL A 74 4.64 11.11 -22.14
C VAL A 74 4.88 12.61 -22.25
N LYS A 75 4.51 13.36 -21.21
CA LYS A 75 4.91 14.75 -21.01
C LYS A 75 5.87 14.81 -19.84
N THR A 76 7.01 15.45 -20.06
CA THR A 76 8.04 15.61 -19.05
C THR A 76 8.13 17.05 -18.58
N TYR A 77 8.46 17.26 -17.31
CA TYR A 77 8.83 18.56 -16.75
C TYR A 77 10.27 18.51 -16.21
N SER A 78 10.95 19.66 -16.25
CA SER A 78 12.34 19.75 -15.83
C SER A 78 12.50 19.56 -14.32
N THR A 79 13.63 18.98 -13.91
CA THR A 79 13.95 18.79 -12.48
C THR A 79 15.12 19.65 -12.06
N THR A 80 15.18 19.99 -10.78
CA THR A 80 16.31 20.72 -10.18
C THR A 80 17.51 19.83 -9.89
N TYR A 81 17.36 18.51 -10.04
CA TYR A 81 18.38 17.51 -9.80
C TYR A 81 18.64 16.70 -11.08
N ASN A 82 19.83 16.11 -11.17
CA ASN A 82 20.21 15.19 -12.23
C ASN A 82 20.20 13.71 -11.75
N LEU A 83 20.45 12.78 -12.68
CA LEU A 83 20.40 11.34 -12.39
C LEU A 83 21.50 10.88 -11.41
N GLU A 84 22.66 11.53 -11.41
CA GLU A 84 23.76 11.20 -10.50
C GLU A 84 23.41 11.57 -9.06
N GLU A 85 22.84 12.76 -8.84
CA GLU A 85 22.33 13.19 -7.53
C GLU A 85 21.21 12.28 -7.04
N LEU A 86 20.26 11.93 -7.92
CA LEU A 86 19.18 11.00 -7.61
C LEU A 86 19.72 9.61 -7.20
N ASN A 87 20.71 9.09 -7.93
CA ASN A 87 21.38 7.83 -7.59
C ASN A 87 22.18 7.92 -6.27
N GLN A 88 22.81 9.05 -5.98
CA GLN A 88 23.56 9.23 -4.74
C GLN A 88 22.64 9.28 -3.51
N MET A 89 21.52 10.01 -3.61
CA MET A 89 20.48 10.00 -2.57
C MET A 89 20.01 8.58 -2.30
N PHE A 90 19.77 7.81 -3.36
CA PHE A 90 19.34 6.43 -3.25
C PHE A 90 20.37 5.49 -2.62
N LYS A 91 21.64 5.63 -2.99
CA LYS A 91 22.74 4.86 -2.37
C LYS A 91 22.85 5.14 -0.88
N ASN A 92 22.76 6.41 -0.48
CA ASN A 92 22.77 6.82 0.92
C ASN A 92 21.59 6.21 1.68
N PHE A 93 20.39 6.25 1.09
CA PHE A 93 19.18 5.59 1.59
C PHE A 93 19.46 4.10 1.82
N SER A 94 19.83 3.35 0.78
CA SER A 94 20.05 1.91 0.84
C SER A 94 21.12 1.54 1.88
N TYR A 95 22.24 2.26 1.90
CA TYR A 95 23.32 2.01 2.85
C TYR A 95 22.91 2.24 4.31
N SER A 96 22.06 3.23 4.59
CA SER A 96 21.56 3.49 5.95
C SER A 96 20.71 2.32 6.50
N GLN A 97 19.96 1.62 5.63
CA GLN A 97 19.12 0.49 6.02
C GLN A 97 19.94 -0.74 6.44
N TRP A 98 21.20 -0.82 6.00
CA TRP A 98 22.14 -1.87 6.42
C TRP A 98 22.84 -1.59 7.75
N LYS A 99 22.62 -0.42 8.35
CA LYS A 99 23.18 -0.06 9.66
C LYS A 99 22.17 -0.20 10.78
N THR A 100 20.95 0.26 10.53
CA THR A 100 19.91 0.31 11.54
C THR A 100 18.58 -0.06 10.91
N GLN A 101 17.92 -1.06 11.47
CA GLN A 101 16.60 -1.46 11.02
C GLN A 101 15.55 -0.42 11.46
N GLN A 102 14.56 -0.16 10.61
CA GLN A 102 13.45 0.71 10.96
C GLN A 102 12.57 0.07 12.04
N GLN A 103 12.46 0.71 13.21
CA GLN A 103 11.77 0.13 14.38
C GLN A 103 10.44 0.82 14.74
N SER A 104 10.23 2.09 14.32
CA SER A 104 9.01 2.84 14.62
C SER A 104 8.85 4.08 13.73
N SER A 105 7.72 4.76 13.84
CA SER A 105 7.44 6.05 13.19
C SER A 105 8.38 7.16 13.68
N LEU A 106 8.69 7.19 14.97
CA LEU A 106 9.68 8.13 15.54
C LEU A 106 11.06 7.93 14.90
N PHE A 107 11.48 6.67 14.78
CA PHE A 107 12.76 6.34 14.16
C PHE A 107 12.82 6.86 12.72
N LEU A 108 11.73 6.71 11.96
CA LEU A 108 11.65 7.21 10.59
C LEU A 108 11.84 8.74 10.54
N VAL A 109 11.24 9.50 11.47
CA VAL A 109 11.36 10.98 11.51
C VAL A 109 12.77 11.43 11.86
N LEU A 110 13.41 10.74 12.81
CA LEU A 110 14.76 11.07 13.27
C LEU A 110 15.85 10.58 12.31
N SER A 111 15.51 9.75 11.33
CA SER A 111 16.47 9.18 10.40
C SER A 111 16.79 10.11 9.23
N PRO A 112 17.98 10.01 8.62
CA PRO A 112 18.31 10.71 7.36
C PRO A 112 17.38 10.39 6.19
N LEU A 113 16.46 9.44 6.37
CA LEU A 113 15.39 9.14 5.41
C LEU A 113 14.45 10.32 5.21
N LYS A 114 14.22 11.13 6.24
CA LYS A 114 13.36 12.31 6.15
C LYS A 114 13.83 13.24 5.03
N ASP A 115 15.11 13.59 5.01
CA ASP A 115 15.68 14.51 4.02
C ASP A 115 15.62 13.90 2.60
N SER A 116 15.86 12.58 2.48
CA SER A 116 15.77 11.87 1.20
C SER A 116 14.33 11.86 0.63
N LEU A 117 13.33 11.74 1.50
CA LEU A 117 11.91 11.77 1.12
C LEU A 117 11.43 13.20 0.82
N GLU A 118 11.94 14.22 1.52
CA GLU A 118 11.61 15.62 1.25
C GLU A 118 11.96 16.04 -0.19
N HIS A 119 13.09 15.57 -0.72
CA HIS A 119 13.46 15.80 -2.11
C HIS A 119 12.48 15.18 -3.11
N LEU A 120 11.91 14.01 -2.79
CA LEU A 120 10.88 13.39 -3.63
C LEU A 120 9.64 14.28 -3.70
N PHE A 121 9.22 14.95 -2.63
CA PHE A 121 8.03 15.80 -2.64
C PHE A 121 8.20 17.12 -3.43
N LEU A 122 9.44 17.63 -3.54
CA LEU A 122 9.71 18.90 -4.22
C LEU A 122 9.50 18.87 -5.74
N HIS A 123 9.55 17.69 -6.37
CA HIS A 123 9.36 17.56 -7.82
C HIS A 123 7.98 18.09 -8.30
N CYS A 124 6.96 18.11 -7.43
CA CYS A 124 5.64 18.58 -7.78
C CYS A 124 5.63 20.09 -8.05
N LYS A 125 6.46 20.85 -7.31
CA LYS A 125 6.65 22.27 -7.56
C LYS A 125 7.20 22.53 -8.97
N ASN A 126 8.08 21.66 -9.45
CA ASN A 126 8.65 21.78 -10.79
C ASN A 126 7.58 21.56 -11.89
N LEU A 127 6.66 20.61 -11.70
CA LEU A 127 5.52 20.38 -12.61
C LEU A 127 4.68 21.66 -12.76
N PHE A 128 4.28 22.27 -11.65
CA PHE A 128 3.45 23.48 -11.65
C PHE A 128 4.21 24.76 -12.01
N SER A 129 5.55 24.71 -12.02
CA SER A 129 6.39 25.80 -12.51
C SER A 129 6.52 25.84 -14.04
N ASP A 130 6.05 24.80 -14.74
CA ASP A 130 5.96 24.78 -16.20
C ASP A 130 4.57 25.25 -16.67
N PRO A 131 4.39 26.53 -17.05
CA PRO A 131 3.08 27.05 -17.44
C PRO A 131 2.54 26.36 -18.69
N LYS A 132 3.40 25.91 -19.61
CA LYS A 132 2.96 25.23 -20.84
C LYS A 132 2.37 23.87 -20.52
N LEU A 133 2.98 23.15 -19.57
CA LEU A 133 2.47 21.86 -19.13
C LEU A 133 1.15 22.01 -18.37
N VAL A 134 1.05 22.98 -17.46
CA VAL A 134 -0.18 23.27 -16.71
C VAL A 134 -1.32 23.64 -17.66
N GLU A 135 -1.06 24.52 -18.62
CA GLU A 135 -2.04 24.91 -19.64
C GLU A 135 -2.45 23.72 -20.52
N TYR A 136 -1.49 22.91 -20.97
CA TYR A 136 -1.78 21.67 -21.70
C TYR A 136 -2.69 20.72 -20.92
N ILE A 137 -2.42 20.51 -19.62
CA ILE A 137 -3.26 19.62 -18.79
C ILE A 137 -4.68 20.18 -18.68
N LYS A 138 -4.80 21.50 -18.47
CA LYS A 138 -6.09 22.20 -18.38
C LYS A 138 -6.91 22.08 -19.67
N GLU A 139 -6.29 22.30 -20.82
CA GLU A 139 -6.96 22.28 -22.13
C GLU A 139 -7.30 20.86 -22.59
N SER A 140 -6.52 19.87 -22.16
CA SER A 140 -6.65 18.47 -22.56
C SER A 140 -7.92 17.78 -22.07
N SER A 141 -8.67 18.38 -21.13
CA SER A 141 -10.00 17.91 -20.67
C SER A 141 -10.02 16.43 -20.28
N PHE A 142 -9.13 16.03 -19.35
CA PHE A 142 -9.06 14.65 -18.85
C PHE A 142 -10.33 14.24 -18.10
N ASP A 143 -10.69 12.95 -18.18
CA ASP A 143 -11.86 12.39 -17.51
C ASP A 143 -11.61 12.05 -16.04
N ALA A 144 -10.37 11.70 -15.71
CA ALA A 144 -9.92 11.33 -14.37
C ALA A 144 -8.39 11.43 -14.25
N VAL A 145 -7.89 11.32 -13.02
CA VAL A 145 -6.46 11.13 -12.72
C VAL A 145 -6.25 9.75 -12.10
N PHE A 146 -5.35 8.96 -12.68
CA PHE A 146 -4.86 7.72 -12.10
C PHE A 146 -3.47 7.92 -11.51
N LEU A 147 -3.33 7.72 -10.20
CA LEU A 147 -2.15 8.17 -9.47
C LEU A 147 -1.70 7.21 -8.36
N ASP A 148 -0.41 7.26 -8.04
CA ASP A 148 0.12 6.74 -6.78
C ASP A 148 0.21 7.89 -5.76
N PRO A 149 -0.29 7.73 -4.52
CA PRO A 149 -0.40 8.83 -3.57
C PRO A 149 0.86 9.03 -2.72
N PHE A 150 1.92 8.26 -2.95
CA PHE A 150 3.13 8.25 -2.11
C PHE A 150 3.79 9.63 -1.98
N ASP A 151 3.95 10.35 -3.09
CA ASP A 151 4.57 11.68 -3.14
C ASP A 151 3.56 12.84 -3.03
N VAL A 152 2.27 12.53 -2.85
CA VAL A 152 1.16 13.49 -2.78
C VAL A 152 0.90 14.27 -4.09
N CYS A 153 1.82 14.29 -5.06
CA CYS A 153 1.74 15.16 -6.22
C CYS A 153 0.53 14.86 -7.10
N GLY A 154 0.23 13.57 -7.33
CA GLY A 154 -0.97 13.17 -8.05
C GLY A 154 -2.26 13.71 -7.43
N LEU A 155 -2.35 13.76 -6.09
CA LEU A 155 -3.51 14.31 -5.39
C LEU A 155 -3.62 15.82 -5.53
N ILE A 156 -2.48 16.53 -5.53
CA ILE A 156 -2.43 17.97 -5.81
C ILE A 156 -2.91 18.23 -7.24
N VAL A 157 -2.45 17.45 -8.22
CA VAL A 157 -2.91 17.52 -9.61
C VAL A 157 -4.43 17.30 -9.69
N ALA A 158 -4.94 16.23 -9.07
CA ALA A 158 -6.38 15.95 -9.04
C ALA A 158 -7.17 17.13 -8.45
N LYS A 159 -6.73 17.70 -7.33
CA LYS A 159 -7.40 18.83 -6.68
C LYS A 159 -7.32 20.12 -7.50
N TYR A 160 -6.13 20.45 -8.03
CA TYR A 160 -5.91 21.67 -8.81
C TYR A 160 -6.78 21.72 -10.07
N PHE A 161 -6.89 20.60 -10.78
CA PHE A 161 -7.71 20.50 -11.99
C PHE A 161 -9.15 20.05 -11.73
N SER A 162 -9.55 19.84 -10.47
CA SER A 162 -10.88 19.36 -10.08
C SER A 162 -11.29 18.06 -10.78
N LEU A 163 -10.34 17.13 -10.90
CA LEU A 163 -10.53 15.84 -11.57
C LEU A 163 -10.84 14.73 -10.56
N PRO A 164 -11.76 13.80 -10.87
CA PRO A 164 -11.96 12.63 -10.03
C PRO A 164 -10.70 11.75 -10.07
N SER A 165 -10.28 11.24 -8.90
CA SER A 165 -9.05 10.47 -8.78
C SER A 165 -9.29 9.00 -8.47
N VAL A 166 -8.46 8.16 -9.09
CA VAL A 166 -8.29 6.74 -8.75
C VAL A 166 -6.89 6.58 -8.19
N VAL A 167 -6.82 6.18 -6.93
CA VAL A 167 -5.57 5.97 -6.20
C VAL A 167 -5.13 4.52 -6.37
N PHE A 168 -3.86 4.32 -6.70
CA PHE A 168 -3.20 3.02 -6.79
C PHE A 168 -2.12 2.91 -5.73
N THR A 169 -2.32 2.10 -4.69
CA THR A 169 -1.40 2.12 -3.54
C THR A 169 -1.34 0.79 -2.80
N ARG A 170 -0.24 0.55 -2.06
CA ARG A 170 -0.19 -0.52 -1.04
C ARG A 170 -0.83 -0.09 0.28
N GLY A 171 -0.88 1.21 0.54
CA GLY A 171 -1.30 1.87 1.77
C GLY A 171 -0.68 3.27 1.86
N LEU A 172 -1.09 4.07 2.84
CA LEU A 172 -0.42 5.33 3.16
C LEU A 172 0.41 5.16 4.42
N PHE A 173 1.42 6.01 4.60
CA PHE A 173 2.20 6.01 5.83
C PHE A 173 1.35 6.42 7.03
N CYS A 174 1.54 5.73 8.15
CA CYS A 174 0.93 6.05 9.43
C CYS A 174 -0.61 6.08 9.42
N HIS A 175 -1.19 6.79 10.39
CA HIS A 175 -2.62 7.00 10.57
C HIS A 175 -3.33 7.68 9.38
N PHE A 176 -2.59 8.27 8.44
CA PHE A 176 -3.17 8.94 7.29
C PHE A 176 -3.95 8.00 6.39
N PHE A 177 -3.65 6.70 6.34
CA PHE A 177 -4.47 5.76 5.58
C PHE A 177 -5.90 5.69 6.10
N GLU A 178 -6.06 5.59 7.42
CA GLU A 178 -7.37 5.57 8.06
C GLU A 178 -8.11 6.90 7.90
N GLU A 179 -7.43 8.03 8.14
CA GLU A 179 -8.06 9.35 8.01
C GLU A 179 -8.50 9.65 6.57
N SER A 180 -7.69 9.20 5.60
CA SER A 180 -7.94 9.41 4.17
C SER A 180 -9.13 8.61 3.65
N THR A 181 -9.31 7.40 4.15
CA THR A 181 -10.39 6.49 3.74
C THR A 181 -11.62 6.60 4.65
N GLN A 182 -11.45 7.23 5.81
CA GLN A 182 -12.37 7.17 6.96
C GLN A 182 -12.72 5.73 7.36
N CYS A 183 -11.86 4.77 7.02
CA CYS A 183 -12.08 3.36 7.30
C CYS A 183 -11.72 3.04 8.76
N PRO A 184 -12.63 2.42 9.55
CA PRO A 184 -12.31 1.98 10.90
C PRO A 184 -11.09 1.06 10.94
N SER A 185 -10.21 1.28 11.92
CA SER A 185 -9.01 0.47 12.14
C SER A 185 -8.90 0.13 13.64
N PRO A 186 -9.68 -0.86 14.12
CA PRO A 186 -9.76 -1.14 15.56
C PRO A 186 -8.43 -1.66 16.13
N LEU A 187 -7.83 -0.90 17.06
CA LEU A 187 -6.54 -1.22 17.68
C LEU A 187 -6.51 -2.53 18.48
N SER A 188 -7.69 -3.11 18.75
CA SER A 188 -7.83 -4.38 19.44
C SER A 188 -7.37 -5.59 18.63
N TYR A 189 -7.39 -5.52 17.30
CA TYR A 189 -7.01 -6.63 16.41
C TYR A 189 -6.38 -6.19 15.08
N VAL A 190 -6.40 -4.90 14.72
CA VAL A 190 -5.69 -4.40 13.55
C VAL A 190 -4.29 -3.91 13.98
N PRO A 191 -3.21 -4.60 13.59
CA PRO A 191 -1.86 -4.18 13.94
C PRO A 191 -1.47 -2.91 13.19
N ARG A 192 -0.81 -1.98 13.89
CA ARG A 192 -0.27 -0.76 13.32
C ARG A 192 0.95 -1.05 12.44
N PRO A 193 1.21 -0.24 11.40
CA PRO A 193 2.44 -0.35 10.61
C PRO A 193 3.70 -0.35 11.48
N PHE A 194 4.72 -1.11 11.07
CA PHE A 194 6.00 -1.30 11.76
C PHE A 194 5.92 -2.02 13.12
N SER A 195 4.73 -2.47 13.53
CA SER A 195 4.56 -3.15 14.82
C SER A 195 5.06 -4.60 14.81
N MET A 196 5.14 -5.24 13.64
CA MET A 196 5.42 -6.68 13.49
C MET A 196 4.48 -7.57 14.33
N LEU A 197 3.23 -7.13 14.50
CA LEU A 197 2.20 -7.86 15.25
C LEU A 197 1.26 -8.61 14.28
N SER A 198 0.60 -9.65 14.80
CA SER A 198 -0.51 -10.32 14.12
C SER A 198 -1.86 -9.71 14.51
N ASP A 199 -2.94 -10.22 13.94
CA ASP A 199 -4.31 -9.91 14.35
C ASP A 199 -4.76 -10.62 15.64
N ALA A 200 -4.05 -11.68 16.03
CA ALA A 200 -4.21 -12.37 17.30
C ALA A 200 -3.23 -11.85 18.37
N MET A 201 -3.52 -10.68 18.95
CA MET A 201 -2.66 -10.03 19.94
C MET A 201 -3.02 -10.38 21.39
N SER A 202 -1.99 -10.66 22.21
CA SER A 202 -2.08 -10.66 23.67
C SER A 202 -2.37 -9.27 24.22
N PHE A 203 -2.69 -9.16 25.51
CA PHE A 203 -2.88 -7.84 26.15
C PHE A 203 -1.64 -6.95 26.02
N ARG A 204 -0.43 -7.49 26.23
CA ARG A 204 0.82 -6.73 26.11
C ARG A 204 1.05 -6.24 24.68
N GLU A 205 0.75 -7.07 23.69
CA GLU A 205 0.84 -6.68 22.27
C GLU A 205 -0.19 -5.63 21.91
N ARG A 206 -1.43 -5.72 22.43
CA ARG A 206 -2.43 -4.66 22.27
C ARG A 206 -1.98 -3.34 22.89
N VAL A 207 -1.38 -3.36 24.08
CA VAL A 207 -0.79 -2.15 24.69
C VAL A 207 0.30 -1.56 23.78
N ARG A 208 1.20 -2.41 23.25
CA ARG A 208 2.23 -1.98 22.30
C ARG A 208 1.61 -1.38 21.02
N ASN A 209 0.57 -2.01 20.49
CA ASN A 209 -0.16 -1.54 19.31
C ASN A 209 -0.77 -0.15 19.53
N HIS A 210 -1.30 0.12 20.73
CA HIS A 210 -1.80 1.44 21.10
C HIS A 210 -0.67 2.47 21.21
N ILE A 211 0.50 2.09 21.72
CA ILE A 211 1.67 2.98 21.76
C ILE A 211 2.10 3.36 20.33
N PHE A 212 2.21 2.41 19.41
CA PHE A 212 2.49 2.71 18.00
C PHE A 212 1.47 3.66 17.38
N HIS A 213 0.18 3.46 17.66
CA HIS A 213 -0.87 4.36 17.19
C HIS A 213 -0.68 5.79 17.71
N LEU A 214 -0.33 5.96 18.99
CA LEU A 214 -0.05 7.28 19.57
C LEU A 214 1.21 7.91 18.97
N GLU A 215 2.29 7.13 18.80
CA GLU A 215 3.51 7.59 18.14
C GLU A 215 3.24 8.09 16.72
N GLU A 216 2.41 7.38 15.95
CA GLU A 216 2.03 7.81 14.61
C GLU A 216 1.33 9.18 14.60
N HIS A 217 0.41 9.44 15.51
CA HIS A 217 -0.29 10.73 15.58
C HIS A 217 0.66 11.86 16.02
N LEU A 218 1.58 11.56 16.94
CA LEU A 218 2.55 12.54 17.43
C LEU A 218 3.60 12.90 16.39
N PHE A 219 4.10 11.93 15.61
CA PHE A 219 5.28 12.14 14.79
C PHE A 219 5.00 12.19 13.29
N CYS A 220 3.91 11.59 12.79
CA CYS A 220 3.78 11.46 11.34
C CYS A 220 3.42 12.75 10.60
N HIS A 221 2.87 13.75 11.30
CA HIS A 221 2.63 15.06 10.70
C HIS A 221 3.92 15.73 10.18
N TYR A 222 5.09 15.38 10.73
CA TYR A 222 6.38 15.87 10.21
C TYR A 222 6.72 15.31 8.83
N PHE A 223 6.18 14.15 8.42
CA PHE A 223 6.40 13.61 7.07
C PHE A 223 5.62 14.35 6.00
N LEU A 224 4.39 14.74 6.32
CA LEU A 224 3.54 15.45 5.36
C LEU A 224 3.75 16.98 5.38
N LYS A 225 4.56 17.52 6.28
CA LYS A 225 4.79 18.96 6.39
C LYS A 225 5.21 19.59 5.05
N THR A 226 6.33 19.14 4.49
CA THR A 226 6.86 19.65 3.22
C THR A 226 5.87 19.50 2.04
N PRO A 227 5.28 18.31 1.77
CA PRO A 227 4.33 18.19 0.67
C PRO A 227 3.05 19.02 0.88
N LEU A 228 2.59 19.23 2.12
CA LEU A 228 1.44 20.11 2.41
C LEU A 228 1.77 21.59 2.22
N GLU A 229 2.99 22.03 2.57
CA GLU A 229 3.45 23.39 2.28
C GLU A 229 3.51 23.63 0.76
N VAL A 230 4.05 22.67 0.01
CA VAL A 230 4.06 22.70 -1.46
C VAL A 230 2.64 22.71 -2.03
N ALA A 231 1.75 21.85 -1.52
CA ALA A 231 0.35 21.83 -1.93
C ALA A 231 -0.35 23.17 -1.65
N SER A 232 -0.09 23.79 -0.50
CA SER A 232 -0.67 25.08 -0.12
C SER A 232 -0.18 26.22 -1.02
N GLU A 233 1.11 26.21 -1.39
CA GLU A 233 1.69 27.15 -2.35
C GLU A 233 1.05 26.98 -3.74
N ILE A 234 0.92 25.75 -4.24
CA ILE A 234 0.34 25.49 -5.57
C ILE A 234 -1.15 25.84 -5.62
N LEU A 235 -1.91 25.46 -4.60
CA LEU A 235 -3.35 25.67 -4.52
C LEU A 235 -3.74 27.06 -4.00
N GLN A 236 -2.76 27.88 -3.59
CA GLN A 236 -2.95 29.24 -3.07
C GLN A 236 -3.97 29.29 -1.90
N THR A 237 -3.95 28.27 -1.05
CA THR A 237 -4.83 28.14 0.12
C THR A 237 -4.18 27.23 1.16
N ALA A 238 -4.60 27.30 2.41
CA ALA A 238 -4.16 26.33 3.42
C ALA A 238 -4.70 24.94 3.09
N VAL A 239 -3.81 23.94 3.05
CA VAL A 239 -4.16 22.56 2.69
C VAL A 239 -3.82 21.61 3.85
N THR A 240 -4.80 20.78 4.22
CA THR A 240 -4.61 19.67 5.17
C THR A 240 -4.39 18.35 4.42
N PRO A 241 -3.93 17.26 5.08
CA PRO A 241 -3.97 15.93 4.46
C PRO A 241 -5.39 15.59 3.99
N TYR A 242 -6.37 15.84 4.86
CA TYR A 242 -7.77 15.57 4.61
C TYR A 242 -8.27 16.21 3.31
N ASP A 243 -7.88 17.45 3.06
CA ASP A 243 -8.20 18.22 1.85
C ASP A 243 -7.81 17.54 0.54
N LEU A 244 -6.74 16.75 0.55
CA LEU A 244 -6.19 16.08 -0.62
C LEU A 244 -6.76 14.67 -0.78
N TYR A 245 -6.86 13.92 0.32
CA TYR A 245 -7.22 12.50 0.25
C TYR A 245 -8.73 12.23 0.24
N SER A 246 -9.54 13.05 0.92
CA SER A 246 -11.00 12.80 1.16
C SER A 246 -11.89 12.80 -0.09
N HIS A 247 -11.36 13.27 -1.23
CA HIS A 247 -12.07 13.35 -2.50
C HIS A 247 -11.71 12.20 -3.46
N THR A 248 -10.92 11.23 -3.00
CA THR A 248 -10.55 10.04 -3.78
C THR A 248 -11.80 9.22 -4.11
N SER A 249 -12.03 8.96 -5.40
CA SER A 249 -13.21 8.23 -5.86
C SER A 249 -13.08 6.73 -5.60
N ILE A 250 -11.93 6.14 -5.93
CA ILE A 250 -11.63 4.72 -5.70
C ILE A 250 -10.20 4.55 -5.19
N TRP A 251 -10.05 3.68 -4.19
CA TRP A 251 -8.77 3.20 -3.68
C TRP A 251 -8.49 1.80 -4.21
N LEU A 252 -7.64 1.69 -5.23
CA LEU A 252 -7.09 0.42 -5.69
C LEU A 252 -5.92 0.02 -4.79
N LEU A 253 -6.20 -0.89 -3.86
CA LEU A 253 -5.25 -1.37 -2.85
C LEU A 253 -4.53 -2.61 -3.37
N ARG A 254 -3.19 -2.54 -3.49
CA ARG A 254 -2.29 -3.66 -3.84
C ARG A 254 -2.13 -4.65 -2.67
N ALA A 255 -3.27 -5.11 -2.17
CA ALA A 255 -3.45 -5.93 -0.99
C ALA A 255 -4.62 -6.89 -1.22
N ASP A 256 -4.66 -7.97 -0.45
CA ASP A 256 -5.82 -8.83 -0.25
C ASP A 256 -5.74 -9.47 1.15
N PHE A 257 -6.75 -10.25 1.52
CA PHE A 257 -6.81 -10.91 2.83
C PHE A 257 -6.12 -12.28 2.89
N VAL A 258 -5.55 -12.75 1.78
CA VAL A 258 -4.63 -13.89 1.81
C VAL A 258 -3.30 -13.45 2.39
N LEU A 259 -2.83 -12.24 2.08
CA LEU A 259 -1.63 -11.66 2.70
C LEU A 259 -1.95 -10.81 3.95
N ASP A 260 -2.84 -9.83 3.85
CA ASP A 260 -3.20 -8.96 4.98
C ASP A 260 -4.17 -9.63 5.95
N TYR A 261 -4.33 -9.04 7.14
CA TYR A 261 -5.31 -9.51 8.12
C TYR A 261 -6.71 -8.93 7.82
N PRO A 262 -7.79 -9.70 8.04
CA PRO A 262 -9.15 -9.19 7.91
C PRO A 262 -9.38 -7.94 8.77
N LYS A 263 -9.95 -6.90 8.15
CA LYS A 263 -10.26 -5.62 8.80
C LYS A 263 -11.47 -4.95 8.14
N PRO A 264 -12.06 -3.90 8.75
CA PRO A 264 -13.12 -3.13 8.11
C PRO A 264 -12.64 -2.56 6.77
N VAL A 265 -13.57 -2.39 5.83
CA VAL A 265 -13.33 -1.87 4.49
C VAL A 265 -14.45 -0.92 4.09
N MET A 266 -14.11 0.13 3.35
CA MET A 266 -15.10 1.06 2.78
C MET A 266 -15.53 0.63 1.37
N PRO A 267 -16.74 1.00 0.91
CA PRO A 267 -17.24 0.60 -0.41
C PRO A 267 -16.38 1.07 -1.59
N ASN A 268 -15.61 2.15 -1.43
CA ASN A 268 -14.68 2.66 -2.43
C ASN A 268 -13.26 2.05 -2.33
N MET A 269 -13.04 1.04 -1.49
CA MET A 269 -11.76 0.34 -1.34
C MET A 269 -11.80 -1.00 -2.07
N VAL A 270 -10.97 -1.12 -3.10
CA VAL A 270 -10.93 -2.28 -3.99
C VAL A 270 -9.59 -2.97 -3.87
N PHE A 271 -9.60 -4.27 -3.58
CA PHE A 271 -8.41 -5.08 -3.35
C PHE A 271 -7.94 -5.73 -4.65
N ILE A 272 -6.71 -5.41 -5.05
CA ILE A 272 -6.04 -5.85 -6.28
C ILE A 272 -4.66 -6.46 -5.95
N GLY A 273 -4.56 -7.17 -4.82
CA GLY A 273 -3.39 -7.96 -4.44
C GLY A 273 -2.99 -8.94 -5.54
N GLY A 274 -1.68 -9.14 -5.74
CA GLY A 274 -1.18 -10.06 -6.75
C GLY A 274 -1.42 -9.65 -8.21
N ILE A 275 -1.57 -8.36 -8.49
CA ILE A 275 -1.70 -7.86 -9.87
C ILE A 275 -0.50 -8.20 -10.78
N ASN A 276 0.67 -8.45 -10.20
CA ASN A 276 1.87 -8.93 -10.91
C ASN A 276 1.94 -10.46 -11.05
N CYS A 277 0.93 -11.21 -10.60
CA CYS A 277 0.87 -12.67 -10.73
C CYS A 277 0.39 -13.12 -12.11
N GLN A 278 1.08 -12.67 -13.15
CA GLN A 278 0.80 -13.15 -14.51
C GLN A 278 1.28 -14.61 -14.65
N GLU A 279 0.62 -15.38 -15.52
CA GLU A 279 1.13 -16.69 -15.90
C GLU A 279 2.56 -16.57 -16.44
N GLY A 280 3.42 -17.50 -16.02
CA GLY A 280 4.84 -17.47 -16.35
C GLY A 280 5.05 -17.49 -17.86
N LYS A 281 5.86 -16.56 -18.36
CA LYS A 281 6.34 -16.56 -19.74
C LYS A 281 7.43 -17.62 -19.89
N THR A 282 7.71 -18.01 -21.13
CA THR A 282 8.85 -18.87 -21.43
C THR A 282 10.12 -18.22 -20.91
N LEU A 283 10.89 -18.96 -20.10
CA LEU A 283 12.16 -18.47 -19.57
C LEU A 283 13.12 -18.13 -20.71
N PRO A 284 13.91 -17.05 -20.61
CA PRO A 284 15.00 -16.83 -21.54
C PRO A 284 15.97 -18.03 -21.52
N LYS A 285 16.52 -18.38 -22.68
CA LYS A 285 17.37 -19.58 -22.88
C LYS A 285 18.49 -19.72 -21.85
N GLU A 286 19.08 -18.60 -21.42
CA GLU A 286 20.10 -18.56 -20.38
C GLU A 286 19.59 -19.12 -19.04
N PHE A 287 18.43 -18.65 -18.57
CA PHE A 287 17.82 -19.11 -17.33
C PHE A 287 17.33 -20.54 -17.44
N GLU A 288 16.78 -20.93 -18.59
CA GLU A 288 16.39 -22.31 -18.85
C GLU A 288 17.59 -23.27 -18.72
N ALA A 289 18.77 -22.89 -19.22
CA ALA A 289 19.99 -23.68 -19.06
C ALA A 289 20.39 -23.85 -17.59
N TYR A 290 20.31 -22.79 -16.78
CA TYR A 290 20.59 -22.88 -15.34
C TYR A 290 19.62 -23.81 -14.61
N VAL A 291 18.32 -23.71 -14.93
CA VAL A 291 17.28 -24.54 -14.33
C VAL A 291 17.45 -26.01 -14.75
N ASN A 292 17.84 -26.28 -15.99
CA ASN A 292 18.12 -27.64 -16.46
C ASN A 292 19.34 -28.24 -15.75
N ALA A 293 20.42 -27.46 -15.59
CA ALA A 293 21.63 -27.88 -14.89
C ALA A 293 21.43 -28.15 -13.38
N SER A 294 20.38 -27.59 -12.77
CA SER A 294 20.09 -27.76 -11.33
C SER A 294 19.69 -29.18 -10.89
N GLY A 295 19.55 -30.12 -11.83
CA GLY A 295 19.27 -31.53 -11.55
C GLY A 295 17.97 -31.73 -10.77
N GLU A 296 17.97 -32.69 -9.83
CA GLU A 296 16.82 -33.03 -8.99
C GLU A 296 16.64 -32.08 -7.79
N HIS A 297 17.75 -31.48 -7.32
CA HIS A 297 17.72 -30.54 -6.20
C HIS A 297 16.93 -29.28 -6.54
N GLY A 298 16.95 -28.85 -7.81
CA GLY A 298 16.21 -27.68 -8.27
C GLY A 298 16.89 -26.36 -7.90
N ILE A 299 16.11 -25.28 -7.96
CA ILE A 299 16.62 -23.91 -7.82
C ILE A 299 16.12 -23.20 -6.56
N VAL A 300 16.95 -22.29 -6.07
CA VAL A 300 16.56 -21.24 -5.13
C VAL A 300 16.68 -19.90 -5.84
N VAL A 301 15.59 -19.12 -5.84
CA VAL A 301 15.60 -17.75 -6.38
C VAL A 301 15.95 -16.81 -5.24
N PHE A 302 16.86 -15.87 -5.45
CA PHE A 302 17.25 -14.90 -4.43
C PHE A 302 17.25 -13.47 -4.97
N SER A 303 16.39 -12.63 -4.39
CA SER A 303 16.26 -11.22 -4.75
C SER A 303 15.88 -10.36 -3.54
N LEU A 304 16.64 -9.30 -3.29
CA LEU A 304 16.29 -8.28 -2.29
C LEU A 304 15.49 -7.10 -2.88
N GLY A 305 14.85 -7.31 -4.04
CA GLY A 305 14.00 -6.30 -4.67
C GLY A 305 14.78 -5.22 -5.44
N SER A 306 14.09 -4.43 -6.26
CA SER A 306 14.71 -3.48 -7.19
C SER A 306 15.57 -2.42 -6.50
N MET A 307 15.26 -2.13 -5.24
CA MET A 307 15.81 -1.02 -4.46
C MET A 307 17.00 -1.41 -3.56
N VAL A 308 17.46 -2.65 -3.60
CA VAL A 308 18.68 -3.06 -2.90
C VAL A 308 19.72 -3.41 -3.95
N SER A 309 20.61 -2.47 -4.25
CA SER A 309 21.65 -2.66 -5.27
C SER A 309 22.92 -3.28 -4.68
N ASP A 310 23.33 -2.81 -3.51
CA ASP A 310 24.58 -3.19 -2.87
C ASP A 310 24.34 -3.70 -1.45
N ILE A 311 24.99 -4.83 -1.14
CA ILE A 311 25.00 -5.44 0.18
C ILE A 311 26.41 -5.21 0.72
N PRO A 312 26.57 -4.76 1.99
CA PRO A 312 27.89 -4.61 2.58
C PRO A 312 28.71 -5.90 2.44
N GLU A 313 29.98 -5.78 2.03
CA GLU A 313 30.82 -6.91 1.63
C GLU A 313 30.82 -8.05 2.67
N LYS A 314 31.02 -7.73 3.95
CA LYS A 314 30.98 -8.71 5.04
C LYS A 314 29.67 -9.51 5.05
N LYS A 315 28.52 -8.82 4.90
CA LYS A 315 27.22 -9.47 4.89
C LYS A 315 27.00 -10.27 3.60
N ALA A 316 27.48 -9.78 2.47
CA ALA A 316 27.45 -10.51 1.20
C ALA A 316 28.26 -11.82 1.27
N MET A 317 29.41 -11.80 1.95
CA MET A 317 30.23 -13.00 2.21
C MET A 317 29.51 -13.99 3.14
N GLU A 318 28.91 -13.52 4.24
CA GLU A 318 28.13 -14.39 5.15
C GLU A 318 26.96 -15.06 4.42
N ILE A 319 26.28 -14.32 3.54
CA ILE A 319 25.22 -14.87 2.70
C ILE A 319 25.78 -15.89 1.71
N ALA A 320 26.87 -15.57 1.00
CA ALA A 320 27.52 -16.48 0.06
C ALA A 320 27.94 -17.81 0.71
N ASP A 321 28.47 -17.77 1.93
CA ASP A 321 28.81 -18.97 2.71
C ASP A 321 27.57 -19.84 2.99
N ALA A 322 26.44 -19.23 3.35
CA ALA A 322 25.20 -19.95 3.60
C ALA A 322 24.68 -20.65 2.34
N LEU A 323 24.71 -19.94 1.20
CA LEU A 323 24.26 -20.47 -0.10
C LEU A 323 25.12 -21.65 -0.56
N GLY A 324 26.42 -21.66 -0.23
CA GLY A 324 27.32 -22.77 -0.50
C GLY A 324 27.03 -24.06 0.30
N LYS A 325 26.23 -23.97 1.38
CA LYS A 325 25.89 -25.12 2.25
C LYS A 325 24.65 -25.90 1.80
N ILE A 326 23.99 -25.49 0.70
CA ILE A 326 22.80 -26.15 0.16
C ILE A 326 23.09 -26.74 -1.23
N PRO A 327 22.45 -27.86 -1.61
CA PRO A 327 22.74 -28.52 -2.89
C PRO A 327 22.03 -27.88 -4.10
N GLN A 328 21.08 -26.95 -3.88
CA GLN A 328 20.36 -26.29 -4.96
C GLN A 328 21.24 -25.31 -5.73
N THR A 329 20.92 -25.12 -7.01
CA THR A 329 21.44 -23.99 -7.79
C THR A 329 20.76 -22.71 -7.33
N VAL A 330 21.53 -21.71 -6.92
CA VAL A 330 21.00 -20.43 -6.45
C VAL A 330 21.15 -19.39 -7.55
N LEU A 331 20.03 -18.77 -7.95
CA LEU A 331 20.01 -17.63 -8.86
C LEU A 331 19.86 -16.35 -8.04
N TRP A 332 20.97 -15.63 -7.86
CA TRP A 332 21.04 -14.46 -6.99
C TRP A 332 21.11 -13.18 -7.80
N ARG A 333 20.05 -12.36 -7.74
CA ARG A 333 20.09 -10.99 -8.24
C ARG A 333 20.99 -10.13 -7.37
N TYR A 334 22.13 -9.72 -7.91
CA TYR A 334 23.13 -8.95 -7.19
C TYR A 334 23.92 -8.02 -8.11
N THR A 335 23.87 -6.72 -7.83
CA THR A 335 24.53 -5.70 -8.66
C THR A 335 25.89 -5.26 -8.14
N GLY A 336 26.22 -5.54 -6.88
CA GLY A 336 27.51 -5.21 -6.27
C GLY A 336 28.69 -6.11 -6.69
N THR A 337 29.82 -5.93 -6.00
CA THR A 337 31.05 -6.71 -6.22
C THR A 337 30.87 -8.16 -5.81
N PRO A 338 31.12 -9.15 -6.69
CA PRO A 338 30.99 -10.57 -6.37
C PRO A 338 31.74 -10.97 -5.08
N PRO A 339 31.10 -11.68 -4.14
CA PRO A 339 31.79 -12.14 -2.93
C PRO A 339 32.95 -13.08 -3.29
N PRO A 340 34.14 -12.93 -2.67
CA PRO A 340 35.31 -13.75 -3.00
C PRO A 340 35.15 -15.23 -2.62
N ASN A 341 34.24 -15.54 -1.69
CA ASN A 341 33.91 -16.87 -1.20
C ASN A 341 32.68 -17.50 -1.89
N LEU A 342 32.25 -16.97 -3.04
CA LEU A 342 31.07 -17.47 -3.74
C LEU A 342 31.26 -18.92 -4.21
N SER A 343 30.38 -19.81 -3.76
CA SER A 343 30.37 -21.22 -4.16
C SER A 343 29.84 -21.43 -5.60
N LYS A 344 30.29 -22.51 -6.24
CA LYS A 344 29.94 -22.86 -7.65
C LYS A 344 28.46 -23.10 -7.90
N ASN A 345 27.67 -23.40 -6.86
CA ASN A 345 26.23 -23.58 -6.98
C ASN A 345 25.46 -22.26 -7.07
N THR A 346 26.11 -21.11 -6.85
CA THR A 346 25.46 -19.80 -6.88
C THR A 346 25.85 -19.00 -8.13
N ILE A 347 24.86 -18.51 -8.85
CA ILE A 347 25.02 -17.73 -10.08
C ILE A 347 24.51 -16.31 -9.80
N LEU A 348 25.40 -15.33 -10.00
CA LEU A 348 25.05 -13.92 -9.88
C LEU A 348 24.48 -13.40 -11.19
N VAL A 349 23.33 -12.75 -11.12
CA VAL A 349 22.70 -12.09 -12.28
C VAL A 349 22.32 -10.65 -11.94
N LYS A 350 22.29 -9.77 -12.94
CA LYS A 350 21.91 -8.37 -12.71
C LYS A 350 20.38 -8.17 -12.64
N TRP A 351 19.62 -9.04 -13.31
CA TRP A 351 18.17 -9.04 -13.30
C TRP A 351 17.63 -10.47 -13.39
N LEU A 352 16.48 -10.74 -12.76
CA LEU A 352 15.81 -12.03 -12.78
C LEU A 352 14.45 -11.91 -13.49
N PRO A 353 14.08 -12.86 -14.37
CA PRO A 353 12.67 -13.11 -14.68
C PRO A 353 12.03 -13.80 -13.46
N GLN A 354 11.89 -13.04 -12.36
CA GLN A 354 11.63 -13.56 -11.02
C GLN A 354 10.33 -14.38 -10.95
N ASN A 355 9.21 -13.83 -11.43
CA ASN A 355 7.93 -14.52 -11.45
C ASN A 355 7.99 -15.82 -12.27
N ASP A 356 8.62 -15.80 -13.44
CA ASP A 356 8.74 -16.97 -14.33
C ASP A 356 9.61 -18.08 -13.69
N LEU A 357 10.70 -17.69 -13.00
CA LEU A 357 11.54 -18.64 -12.27
C LEU A 357 10.81 -19.25 -11.08
N LEU A 358 10.02 -18.45 -10.35
CA LEU A 358 9.20 -18.94 -9.24
C LEU A 358 8.09 -19.86 -9.72
N GLY A 359 7.51 -19.60 -10.90
CA GLY A 359 6.52 -20.47 -11.54
C GLY A 359 7.09 -21.78 -12.09
N HIS A 360 8.41 -21.96 -12.14
CA HIS A 360 9.01 -23.18 -12.65
C HIS A 360 8.88 -24.35 -11.64
N PRO A 361 8.55 -25.58 -12.07
CA PRO A 361 8.39 -26.74 -11.17
C PRO A 361 9.61 -27.11 -10.31
N LYS A 362 10.80 -26.65 -10.71
CA LYS A 362 12.05 -26.82 -9.97
C LYS A 362 12.32 -25.75 -8.91
N ALA A 363 11.49 -24.72 -8.78
CA ALA A 363 11.62 -23.72 -7.72
C ALA A 363 11.34 -24.36 -6.35
N ARG A 364 12.33 -24.34 -5.46
CA ARG A 364 12.22 -24.93 -4.12
C ARG A 364 11.98 -23.91 -3.03
N ALA A 365 12.67 -22.78 -3.09
CA ALA A 365 12.53 -21.70 -2.13
C ALA A 365 12.80 -20.34 -2.77
N PHE A 366 12.26 -19.30 -2.16
CA PHE A 366 12.51 -17.91 -2.51
C PHE A 366 13.14 -17.15 -1.35
N ILE A 367 14.37 -16.66 -1.53
CA ILE A 367 14.99 -15.72 -0.58
C ILE A 367 14.58 -14.31 -1.01
N THR A 368 13.90 -13.60 -0.12
CA THR A 368 13.28 -12.31 -0.44
C THR A 368 13.45 -11.29 0.67
N HIS A 369 13.59 -10.02 0.30
CA HIS A 369 13.43 -8.91 1.26
C HIS A 369 11.99 -8.70 1.76
N SER A 370 11.01 -9.49 1.30
CA SER A 370 9.59 -9.38 1.71
C SER A 370 8.85 -8.13 1.23
N GLY A 371 9.33 -7.49 0.16
CA GLY A 371 8.56 -6.46 -0.53
C GLY A 371 7.28 -7.06 -1.14
N SER A 372 6.19 -6.27 -1.13
CA SER A 372 4.84 -6.73 -1.52
C SER A 372 4.79 -7.48 -2.85
N HIS A 373 5.49 -7.02 -3.90
CA HIS A 373 5.50 -7.69 -5.21
C HIS A 373 6.05 -9.11 -5.16
N GLY A 374 7.21 -9.30 -4.52
CA GLY A 374 7.85 -10.61 -4.42
C GLY A 374 7.05 -11.57 -3.54
N ILE A 375 6.41 -11.05 -2.48
CA ILE A 375 5.52 -11.86 -1.64
C ILE A 375 4.37 -12.43 -2.47
N TYR A 376 3.69 -11.60 -3.27
CA TYR A 376 2.64 -12.09 -4.15
C TYR A 376 3.15 -13.09 -5.19
N GLU A 377 4.31 -12.84 -5.82
CA GLU A 377 4.87 -13.80 -6.78
C GLU A 377 5.14 -15.18 -6.14
N GLY A 378 5.65 -15.22 -4.91
CA GLY A 378 5.83 -16.50 -4.22
C GLY A 378 4.53 -17.13 -3.72
N ILE A 379 3.52 -16.35 -3.30
CA ILE A 379 2.16 -16.87 -3.00
C ILE A 379 1.55 -17.48 -4.27
N CYS A 380 1.55 -16.72 -5.36
CA CYS A 380 0.96 -17.13 -6.64
C CYS A 380 1.63 -18.38 -7.19
N ASN A 381 2.94 -18.52 -7.06
CA ASN A 381 3.64 -19.71 -7.54
C ASN A 381 3.79 -20.81 -6.48
N GLY A 382 3.27 -20.60 -5.27
CA GLY A 382 3.30 -21.58 -4.20
C GLY A 382 4.72 -21.91 -3.73
N VAL A 383 5.64 -20.94 -3.73
CA VAL A 383 7.06 -21.14 -3.36
C VAL A 383 7.31 -20.63 -1.94
N PRO A 384 7.73 -21.50 -1.00
CA PRO A 384 7.98 -21.09 0.39
C PRO A 384 9.20 -20.18 0.48
N MET A 385 9.23 -19.32 1.51
CA MET A 385 10.16 -18.18 1.53
C MET A 385 11.10 -18.16 2.73
N VAL A 386 12.34 -17.72 2.51
CA VAL A 386 13.19 -17.17 3.57
C VAL A 386 13.22 -15.66 3.40
N MET A 387 12.81 -14.96 4.46
CA MET A 387 12.48 -13.54 4.43
C MET A 387 13.51 -12.73 5.19
N LEU A 388 14.13 -11.78 4.49
CA LEU A 388 15.23 -10.91 4.95
C LEU A 388 14.81 -9.43 4.88
N PRO A 389 13.80 -9.00 5.66
CA PRO A 389 13.27 -7.65 5.58
C PRO A 389 14.30 -6.61 6.03
N LEU A 390 14.31 -5.46 5.35
CA LEU A 390 15.22 -4.34 5.59
C LEU A 390 14.47 -3.06 6.00
N PHE A 391 13.45 -2.66 5.23
CA PHE A 391 12.79 -1.36 5.42
C PHE A 391 11.35 -1.33 4.90
N GLY A 392 10.61 -0.26 5.20
CA GLY A 392 9.25 -0.07 4.69
C GLY A 392 8.27 -1.15 5.19
N ASP A 393 7.40 -1.63 4.32
CA ASP A 393 6.36 -2.63 4.63
C ASP A 393 6.91 -4.05 4.86
N GLN A 394 8.20 -4.27 4.60
CA GLN A 394 8.83 -5.59 4.52
C GLN A 394 8.72 -6.39 5.82
N MET A 395 8.94 -5.77 6.98
CA MET A 395 8.91 -6.46 8.28
C MET A 395 7.50 -6.96 8.61
N ASP A 396 6.47 -6.16 8.33
CA ASP A 396 5.09 -6.57 8.57
C ASP A 396 4.64 -7.64 7.57
N ASN A 397 5.05 -7.54 6.30
CA ASN A 397 4.79 -8.60 5.31
C ASN A 397 5.45 -9.92 5.71
N ALA A 398 6.69 -9.86 6.19
CA ALA A 398 7.41 -11.02 6.69
C ALA A 398 6.66 -11.67 7.86
N LYS A 399 6.19 -10.85 8.82
CA LYS A 399 5.40 -11.32 9.96
C LYS A 399 4.10 -12.02 9.52
N ARG A 400 3.40 -11.48 8.52
CA ARG A 400 2.16 -12.07 7.98
C ARG A 400 2.39 -13.45 7.37
N MET A 401 3.49 -13.62 6.63
CA MET A 401 3.87 -14.90 6.02
C MET A 401 4.36 -15.92 7.05
N GLU A 402 5.14 -15.48 8.03
CA GLU A 402 5.58 -16.30 9.16
C GLU A 402 4.38 -16.82 9.97
N THR A 403 3.43 -15.95 10.29
CA THR A 403 2.20 -16.31 11.04
C THR A 403 1.35 -17.35 10.29
N ARG A 404 1.44 -17.38 8.96
CA ARG A 404 0.78 -18.39 8.10
C ARG A 404 1.60 -19.65 7.88
N GLY A 405 2.78 -19.75 8.51
CA GLY A 405 3.69 -20.88 8.36
C GLY A 405 4.18 -21.07 6.93
N ALA A 406 4.25 -20.00 6.14
CA ALA A 406 4.61 -20.05 4.71
C ALA A 406 6.05 -19.59 4.43
N GLY A 407 6.80 -19.28 5.49
CA GLY A 407 8.22 -18.98 5.41
C GLY A 407 8.86 -18.70 6.77
N VAL A 408 10.17 -18.47 6.75
CA VAL A 408 10.99 -18.14 7.93
C VAL A 408 11.53 -16.73 7.79
N THR A 409 11.39 -15.90 8.82
CA THR A 409 11.97 -14.55 8.84
C THR A 409 13.30 -14.56 9.61
N LEU A 410 14.32 -13.93 9.04
CA LEU A 410 15.61 -13.70 9.71
C LEU A 410 15.90 -12.20 9.76
N ASN A 411 16.45 -11.75 10.88
CA ASN A 411 17.03 -10.41 10.94
C ASN A 411 18.33 -10.41 10.13
N VAL A 412 18.28 -9.83 8.93
CA VAL A 412 19.42 -9.82 7.99
C VAL A 412 20.66 -9.13 8.55
N LEU A 413 20.50 -8.21 9.50
CA LEU A 413 21.63 -7.51 10.13
C LEU A 413 22.38 -8.43 11.11
N GLU A 414 21.64 -9.29 11.82
CA GLU A 414 22.17 -10.11 12.92
C GLU A 414 22.44 -11.56 12.53
N MET A 415 21.76 -12.08 11.50
CA MET A 415 21.85 -13.48 11.12
C MET A 415 23.27 -13.89 10.74
N THR A 416 23.61 -15.13 11.05
CA THR A 416 24.83 -15.81 10.62
C THR A 416 24.61 -16.61 9.33
N SER A 417 25.71 -17.10 8.73
CA SER A 417 25.63 -18.01 7.58
C SER A 417 24.95 -19.34 7.92
N GLU A 418 24.98 -19.76 9.19
CA GLU A 418 24.33 -20.99 9.65
C GLU A 418 22.82 -20.80 9.80
N ASP A 419 22.37 -19.65 10.30
CA ASP A 419 20.95 -19.32 10.41
C ASP A 419 20.26 -19.34 9.03
N LEU A 420 20.88 -18.70 8.03
CA LEU A 420 20.34 -18.68 6.67
C LEU A 420 20.33 -20.08 6.03
N ALA A 421 21.41 -20.86 6.20
CA ALA A 421 21.46 -22.23 5.69
C ALA A 421 20.40 -23.13 6.33
N ASN A 422 20.17 -22.98 7.64
CA ASN A 422 19.16 -23.75 8.36
C ASN A 422 17.73 -23.34 8.02
N ALA A 423 17.47 -22.04 7.86
CA ALA A 423 16.19 -21.55 7.36
C ALA A 423 15.87 -22.09 5.96
N LEU A 424 16.86 -22.11 5.06
CA LEU A 424 16.72 -22.69 3.71
C LEU A 424 16.41 -24.18 3.76
N LYS A 425 17.18 -24.94 4.54
CA LYS A 425 16.93 -26.38 4.74
C LYS A 425 15.53 -26.63 5.33
N ALA A 426 15.07 -25.78 6.25
CA ALA A 426 13.74 -25.90 6.85
C ALA A 426 12.64 -25.70 5.79
N VAL A 427 12.64 -24.57 5.07
CA VAL A 427 11.56 -24.27 4.11
C VAL A 427 11.56 -25.20 2.89
N ILE A 428 12.70 -25.82 2.56
CA ILE A 428 12.83 -26.77 1.46
C ILE A 428 12.37 -28.18 1.88
N ASN A 429 12.72 -28.64 3.09
CA ASN A 429 12.55 -30.04 3.49
C ASN A 429 11.33 -30.29 4.39
N ASP A 430 10.91 -29.31 5.19
CA ASP A 430 9.69 -29.43 5.99
C ASP A 430 8.47 -29.14 5.10
N LYS A 431 7.64 -30.18 4.93
CA LYS A 431 6.47 -30.15 4.06
C LYS A 431 5.43 -29.11 4.47
N SER A 432 5.36 -28.75 5.75
CA SER A 432 4.36 -27.80 6.25
C SER A 432 4.48 -26.44 5.55
N TYR A 433 5.70 -25.94 5.30
CA TYR A 433 5.88 -24.68 4.57
C TYR A 433 5.32 -24.74 3.15
N LYS A 434 5.58 -25.84 2.43
CA LYS A 434 5.08 -26.05 1.07
C LYS A 434 3.56 -26.23 1.07
N GLU A 435 3.01 -26.97 2.02
CA GLU A 435 1.56 -27.18 2.15
C GLU A 435 0.83 -25.86 2.45
N ASN A 436 1.35 -25.06 3.38
CA ASN A 436 0.81 -23.76 3.75
C ASN A 436 0.84 -22.77 2.58
N ILE A 437 1.99 -22.59 1.91
CA ILE A 437 2.07 -21.67 0.77
C ILE A 437 1.19 -22.13 -0.40
N MET A 438 1.05 -23.44 -0.64
CA MET A 438 0.13 -23.97 -1.66
C MET A 438 -1.33 -23.77 -1.27
N HIS A 439 -1.66 -23.81 0.01
CA HIS A 439 -2.99 -23.42 0.50
C HIS A 439 -3.27 -21.93 0.24
N LEU A 440 -2.33 -21.04 0.60
CA LEU A 440 -2.44 -19.61 0.32
C LEU A 440 -2.55 -19.33 -1.19
N SER A 441 -1.75 -20.03 -2.02
CA SER A 441 -1.80 -19.93 -3.48
C SER A 441 -3.19 -20.23 -4.03
N ARG A 442 -3.82 -21.33 -3.56
CA ARG A 442 -5.17 -21.71 -3.96
C ARG A 442 -6.19 -20.64 -3.56
N LEU A 443 -6.14 -20.15 -2.31
CA LEU A 443 -7.03 -19.09 -1.85
C LEU A 443 -6.86 -17.79 -2.65
N HIS A 444 -5.62 -17.42 -2.98
CA HIS A 444 -5.33 -16.18 -3.69
C HIS A 444 -5.83 -16.20 -5.15
N LYS A 445 -5.72 -17.37 -5.80
CA LYS A 445 -6.14 -17.57 -7.18
C LYS A 445 -7.62 -17.88 -7.33
N ASP A 446 -8.30 -18.32 -6.27
CA ASP A 446 -9.73 -18.61 -6.28
C ASP A 446 -10.54 -17.31 -6.13
N ARG A 447 -10.65 -16.58 -7.24
CA ARG A 447 -11.29 -15.26 -7.30
C ARG A 447 -12.18 -15.14 -8.54
N PRO A 448 -13.27 -14.35 -8.47
CA PRO A 448 -14.19 -14.20 -9.59
C PRO A 448 -13.64 -13.31 -10.72
N ILE A 449 -12.73 -12.38 -10.41
CA ILE A 449 -12.18 -11.41 -11.35
C ILE A 449 -10.68 -11.28 -11.07
N GLU A 450 -9.88 -11.27 -12.13
CA GLU A 450 -8.44 -11.04 -12.01
C GLU A 450 -8.12 -9.60 -11.59
N PRO A 451 -7.10 -9.36 -10.74
CA PRO A 451 -6.80 -8.05 -10.18
C PRO A 451 -6.54 -6.96 -11.23
N LEU A 452 -5.93 -7.32 -12.36
CA LEU A 452 -5.67 -6.39 -13.46
C LEU A 452 -6.98 -5.94 -14.10
N ASP A 453 -7.87 -6.88 -14.43
CA ASP A 453 -9.18 -6.57 -15.00
C ASP A 453 -10.05 -5.77 -14.03
N LEU A 454 -10.00 -6.11 -12.74
CA LEU A 454 -10.70 -5.38 -11.68
C LEU A 454 -10.19 -3.95 -11.55
N ALA A 455 -8.87 -3.74 -11.57
CA ALA A 455 -8.27 -2.41 -11.55
C ALA A 455 -8.72 -1.57 -12.76
N VAL A 456 -8.64 -2.13 -13.95
CA VAL A 456 -9.07 -1.50 -15.20
C VAL A 456 -10.56 -1.12 -15.14
N PHE A 457 -11.42 -2.05 -14.70
CA PHE A 457 -12.86 -1.80 -14.56
C PHE A 457 -13.14 -0.58 -13.68
N TRP A 458 -12.48 -0.45 -12.53
CA TRP A 458 -12.72 0.66 -11.62
C TRP A 458 -12.12 1.99 -12.10
N VAL A 459 -11.03 1.95 -12.85
CA VAL A 459 -10.52 3.14 -13.55
C VAL A 459 -11.55 3.62 -14.59
N GLU A 460 -12.02 2.72 -15.45
CA GLU A 460 -13.06 3.02 -16.43
C GLU A 460 -14.36 3.50 -15.75
N PHE A 461 -14.74 2.90 -14.62
CA PHE A 461 -15.93 3.29 -13.86
C PHE A 461 -15.87 4.76 -13.46
N VAL A 462 -14.74 5.19 -12.87
CA VAL A 462 -14.57 6.59 -12.46
C VAL A 462 -14.58 7.54 -13.64
N MET A 463 -13.98 7.15 -14.77
CA MET A 463 -14.00 7.95 -16.01
C MET A 463 -15.42 8.10 -16.59
N ARG A 464 -16.18 7.00 -16.63
CA ARG A 464 -17.57 6.97 -17.14
C ARG A 464 -18.54 7.75 -16.26
N HIS A 465 -18.37 7.67 -14.94
CA HIS A 465 -19.31 8.24 -13.97
C HIS A 465 -18.86 9.58 -13.36
N LYS A 466 -17.71 10.11 -13.80
CA LYS A 466 -17.11 11.36 -13.30
C LYS A 466 -16.94 11.34 -11.77
N GLY A 467 -16.45 10.22 -11.26
CA GLY A 467 -16.26 9.96 -9.82
C GLY A 467 -17.16 8.85 -9.26
N ALA A 468 -17.16 8.70 -7.94
CA ALA A 468 -17.94 7.69 -7.23
C ALA A 468 -18.53 8.19 -5.88
N PRO A 469 -19.29 9.30 -5.85
CA PRO A 469 -19.77 9.90 -4.60
C PRO A 469 -20.68 8.97 -3.78
N HIS A 470 -21.40 8.05 -4.43
CA HIS A 470 -22.26 7.05 -3.77
C HIS A 470 -21.48 5.95 -3.02
N LEU A 471 -20.17 5.82 -3.25
CA LEU A 471 -19.29 4.89 -2.53
C LEU A 471 -18.46 5.60 -1.43
N ARG A 472 -18.49 6.93 -1.38
CA ARG A 472 -17.77 7.73 -0.39
C ARG A 472 -18.53 7.69 0.94
N PRO A 473 -17.87 7.34 2.06
CA PRO A 473 -18.55 7.30 3.35
C PRO A 473 -18.93 8.70 3.84
N ALA A 474 -20.10 8.82 4.47
CA ALA A 474 -20.57 10.07 5.07
C ALA A 474 -19.68 10.56 6.23
N ALA A 475 -18.81 9.69 6.76
CA ALA A 475 -17.82 10.03 7.78
C ALA A 475 -16.96 11.25 7.39
N HIS A 476 -16.75 11.45 6.08
CA HIS A 476 -16.04 12.60 5.57
C HIS A 476 -16.75 13.96 5.78
N ASP A 477 -18.07 13.95 6.01
CA ASP A 477 -18.86 15.17 6.14
C ASP A 477 -19.32 15.40 7.59
N LEU A 478 -18.89 14.54 8.53
CA LEU A 478 -19.20 14.63 9.96
C LEU A 478 -18.10 15.35 10.72
N THR A 479 -18.49 16.12 11.74
CA THR A 479 -17.54 16.59 12.75
C THR A 479 -17.05 15.43 13.61
N TRP A 480 -15.87 15.56 14.23
CA TRP A 480 -15.26 14.49 15.04
C TRP A 480 -16.18 13.99 16.17
N TYR A 481 -16.97 14.87 16.79
CA TYR A 481 -17.88 14.49 17.86
C TYR A 481 -19.16 13.83 17.34
N GLN A 482 -19.62 14.18 16.14
CA GLN A 482 -20.73 13.49 15.47
C GLN A 482 -20.30 12.09 15.01
N TYR A 483 -19.11 11.96 14.43
CA TYR A 483 -18.54 10.67 14.01
C TYR A 483 -18.48 9.68 15.19
N HIS A 484 -18.08 10.15 16.37
CA HIS A 484 -18.04 9.34 17.60
C HIS A 484 -19.36 9.37 18.41
N SER A 485 -20.43 9.98 17.89
CA SER A 485 -21.74 10.09 18.55
C SER A 485 -21.70 10.70 19.96
N LEU A 486 -20.73 11.57 20.24
CA LEU A 486 -20.54 12.18 21.57
C LEU A 486 -21.64 13.17 21.91
N ASP A 487 -22.23 13.81 20.90
CA ASP A 487 -23.43 14.65 21.03
C ASP A 487 -24.65 13.83 21.49
N VAL A 488 -24.88 12.66 20.87
CA VAL A 488 -25.96 11.74 21.25
C VAL A 488 -25.72 11.15 22.64
N ILE A 489 -24.50 10.66 22.91
CA ILE A 489 -24.12 10.11 24.23
C ILE A 489 -24.29 11.19 25.31
N GLY A 490 -23.81 12.42 25.05
CA GLY A 490 -23.97 13.55 25.95
C GLY A 490 -25.44 13.88 26.24
N PHE A 491 -26.28 13.91 25.20
CA PHE A 491 -27.72 14.12 25.36
C PHE A 491 -28.39 13.03 26.21
N LEU A 492 -28.12 11.75 25.93
CA LEU A 492 -28.68 10.63 26.69
C LEU A 492 -28.23 10.63 28.16
N LEU A 493 -26.96 10.95 28.42
CA LEU A 493 -26.43 11.12 29.78
C LEU A 493 -27.13 12.26 30.52
N ALA A 494 -27.37 13.40 29.85
CA ALA A 494 -28.11 14.51 30.44
C ALA A 494 -29.55 14.12 30.82
N VAL A 495 -30.24 13.34 29.99
CA VAL A 495 -31.58 12.80 30.29
C VAL A 495 -31.55 11.90 31.52
N VAL A 496 -30.62 10.94 31.58
CA VAL A 496 -30.48 10.03 32.74
C VAL A 496 -30.19 10.80 34.02
N LEU A 497 -29.23 11.72 33.99
CA LEU A 497 -28.89 12.57 35.14
C LEU A 497 -30.08 13.44 35.58
N GLY A 498 -30.85 13.97 34.62
CA GLY A 498 -32.07 14.73 34.90
C GLY A 498 -33.13 13.88 35.62
N VAL A 499 -33.40 12.66 35.15
CA VAL A 499 -34.35 11.74 35.79
C VAL A 499 -33.89 11.35 37.19
N VAL A 500 -32.60 11.02 37.37
CA VAL A 500 -32.03 10.71 38.68
C VAL A 500 -32.15 11.90 39.63
N PHE A 501 -31.84 13.11 39.16
CA PHE A 501 -31.96 14.33 39.96
C PHE A 501 -33.40 14.61 40.38
N ILE A 502 -34.36 14.51 39.45
CA ILE A 502 -35.80 14.69 39.75
C ILE A 502 -36.26 13.63 40.75
N THR A 503 -35.92 12.36 40.53
CA THR A 503 -36.26 11.26 41.45
C THR A 503 -35.68 11.50 42.84
N TYR A 504 -34.41 11.89 42.93
CA TYR A 504 -33.76 12.26 44.18
C TYR A 504 -34.48 13.42 44.88
N LYS A 505 -34.84 14.48 44.14
CA LYS A 505 -35.59 15.62 44.71
C LYS A 505 -36.97 15.22 45.19
N CYS A 506 -37.70 14.40 44.44
CA CYS A 506 -39.00 13.86 44.82
C CYS A 506 -38.91 12.97 46.07
N CYS A 507 -37.94 12.06 46.12
CA CYS A 507 -37.69 11.20 47.29
C CYS A 507 -37.25 12.03 48.50
N ALA A 508 -36.31 12.96 48.35
CA ALA A 508 -35.87 13.84 49.43
C ALA A 508 -37.00 14.74 49.96
N PHE A 509 -37.85 15.25 49.07
CA PHE A 509 -39.05 15.99 49.44
C PHE A 509 -40.07 15.11 50.17
N GLY A 510 -40.34 13.91 49.65
CA GLY A 510 -41.18 12.89 50.30
C GLY A 510 -40.68 12.53 51.69
N CYS A 511 -39.38 12.21 51.83
CA CYS A 511 -38.75 11.93 53.12
C CYS A 511 -38.81 13.11 54.09
N ARG A 512 -38.59 14.35 53.62
CA ARG A 512 -38.75 15.56 54.47
C ARG A 512 -40.20 15.73 54.93
N LYS A 513 -41.19 15.37 54.11
CA LYS A 513 -42.61 15.49 54.45
C LYS A 513 -43.08 14.35 55.38
N CYS A 514 -42.57 13.14 55.20
CA CYS A 514 -42.92 11.96 56.00
C CYS A 514 -42.15 11.86 57.32
N PHE A 515 -40.89 12.32 57.37
CA PHE A 515 -40.00 12.18 58.53
C PHE A 515 -39.47 13.53 59.08
N GLY A 516 -39.84 14.66 58.49
CA GLY A 516 -39.53 15.99 59.03
C GLY A 516 -40.31 16.26 60.31
N LYS A 517 -39.60 16.46 61.43
CA LYS A 517 -40.16 16.74 62.75
C LYS A 517 -41.24 17.84 62.70
N LYS A 518 -42.48 17.53 63.13
CA LYS A 518 -43.45 18.56 63.57
C LYS A 518 -42.78 19.38 64.67
N GLY A 519 -42.46 20.64 64.37
CA GLY A 519 -41.82 21.54 65.33
C GLY A 519 -42.63 21.62 66.63
N ARG A 520 -41.95 21.53 67.79
CA ARG A 520 -42.52 21.82 69.11
C ARG A 520 -43.23 23.17 69.05
N VAL A 521 -44.55 23.17 69.25
CA VAL A 521 -45.34 24.38 69.49
C VAL A 521 -44.79 25.08 70.73
N LYS A 522 -44.21 26.27 70.58
CA LYS A 522 -43.85 27.14 71.71
C LYS A 522 -45.14 27.60 72.41
N LYS A 523 -45.33 27.25 73.68
CA LYS A 523 -46.38 27.81 74.55
C LYS A 523 -46.11 29.31 74.80
N PRO A 524 -47.14 30.17 74.86
CA PRO A 524 -46.96 31.60 75.07
C PRO A 524 -46.71 31.97 76.53
N HIS A 525 -46.11 33.16 76.67
CA HIS A 525 -45.62 33.88 77.84
C HIS A 525 -46.51 33.88 79.11
N LYS A 526 -45.87 33.90 80.28
CA LYS A 526 -46.32 34.71 81.42
C LYS A 526 -45.18 35.62 81.87
N SER A 527 -45.43 36.93 81.86
CA SER A 527 -44.57 37.91 82.51
C SER A 527 -44.73 37.80 84.03
N LYS A 528 -43.66 38.03 84.78
CA LYS A 528 -43.74 38.41 86.19
C LYS A 528 -43.12 39.79 86.30
N ALA A 529 -43.94 40.76 86.64
CA ALA A 529 -43.52 42.01 87.26
C ALA A 529 -43.37 41.74 88.76
N HIS A 530 -42.24 42.13 89.33
CA HIS A 530 -42.14 42.98 90.52
C HIS A 530 -40.71 43.48 90.66
#